data_AF-A0A9P7UWV8-F1
#
_entry.id   AF-A0A9P7UWV8-F1
#
_cell.length_a   1.000
_cell.length_b   1.000
_cell.length_c   1.000
_cell.angle_alpha   90.00
_cell.angle_beta   90.00
_cell.angle_gamma   90.00
#
_symmetry.space_group_name_H-M   'P 1'
#
loop_
_entity.id
_entity.type
_entity.pdbx_description
1 polymer ?
#
loop_
_entity_poly.entity_id
_entity_poly.type
_entity_poly.pdbx_seq_one_letter_code
_entity_poly.pdbx_strand_id
1 'polypeptide(L)'
;MSQKDVDNLLDIWYLDIQTRFGGDCAPLSNHRHLLETIDAIKEGSAPWWCYETAIEEGLGDNAPEWKKSSYQVWYRDPDTVISNILANQDFSSEFDAAPYIHTSKDRKRRVSDFMSGNFAYRHANMILDESGDSVDGAMYCPIIIGADKTTVSVATGHVEYHPLYLSIGNLRNGARRGHHNGVIPVGFLAIPKADRKYDKDSSYRVFKKQLYHACITAIFMSIEAAMRDPVIRICPDGYYRRIIYDLAAFIADYPEQVYLAGIMQGWCCKCTARNNNLDGDGEPRT
;
A
#
# COMPACT_ATOMS: atom_id res chain seq x y z
N MET A 1 16.41 24.39 -5.23
CA MET A 1 16.20 25.84 -5.09
C MET A 1 16.70 26.22 -3.69
N SER A 2 17.52 27.26 -3.55
CA SER A 2 18.00 27.65 -2.21
C SER A 2 16.89 28.33 -1.42
N GLN A 3 16.98 28.36 -0.09
CA GLN A 3 16.03 29.09 0.77
C GLN A 3 15.90 30.56 0.34
N LYS A 4 17.02 31.18 -0.02
CA LYS A 4 17.07 32.56 -0.52
C LYS A 4 16.32 32.75 -1.84
N ASP A 5 16.39 31.77 -2.74
CA ASP A 5 15.64 31.83 -4.00
C ASP A 5 14.13 31.69 -3.76
N VAL A 6 13.72 30.86 -2.80
CA VAL A 6 12.32 30.71 -2.39
C VAL A 6 11.79 32.02 -1.81
N ASP A 7 12.55 32.66 -0.91
CA ASP A 7 12.18 33.95 -0.32
C ASP A 7 11.98 35.02 -1.41
N ASN A 8 12.92 35.13 -2.35
CA ASN A 8 12.82 36.07 -3.48
C ASN A 8 11.55 35.84 -4.34
N LEU A 9 11.18 34.59 -4.59
CA LEU A 9 9.97 34.26 -5.37
C LEU A 9 8.70 34.63 -4.61
N LEU A 10 8.66 34.41 -3.29
CA LEU A 10 7.53 34.79 -2.44
C LEU A 10 7.37 36.32 -2.39
N ASP A 11 8.47 37.07 -2.36
CA ASP A 11 8.45 38.54 -2.44
C ASP A 11 7.90 39.02 -3.79
N ILE A 12 8.30 38.39 -4.90
CA ILE A 12 7.74 38.70 -6.23
C ILE A 12 6.24 38.40 -6.28
N TRP A 13 5.80 37.29 -5.69
CA TRP A 13 4.40 36.91 -5.65
C TRP A 13 3.57 37.90 -4.81
N TYR A 14 4.11 38.37 -3.68
CA TYR A 14 3.52 39.43 -2.88
C TYR A 14 3.31 40.71 -3.69
N LEU A 15 4.35 41.18 -4.39
CA LEU A 15 4.28 42.38 -5.23
C LEU A 15 3.23 42.26 -6.35
N ASP A 16 3.11 41.07 -6.97
CA ASP A 16 2.08 40.81 -7.98
C ASP A 16 0.66 40.86 -7.39
N ILE A 17 0.45 40.28 -6.19
CA ILE A 17 -0.83 40.32 -5.48
C ILE A 17 -1.22 41.75 -5.11
N GLN A 18 -0.27 42.52 -4.57
CA GLN A 18 -0.49 43.93 -4.24
C GLN A 18 -0.92 44.73 -5.48
N THR A 19 -0.21 44.54 -6.59
CA THR A 19 -0.45 45.29 -7.82
C THR A 19 -1.78 44.93 -8.48
N ARG A 20 -2.17 43.65 -8.46
CA ARG A 20 -3.37 43.18 -9.17
C ARG A 20 -4.64 43.18 -8.34
N PHE A 21 -4.53 42.98 -7.03
CA PHE A 21 -5.68 42.74 -6.15
C PHE A 21 -5.76 43.69 -4.96
N GLY A 22 -4.79 44.60 -4.78
CA GLY A 22 -4.78 45.58 -3.68
C GLY A 22 -4.69 44.94 -2.29
N GLY A 23 -4.13 43.72 -2.20
CA GLY A 23 -3.97 43.01 -0.94
C GLY A 23 -2.77 43.50 -0.11
N ASP A 24 -2.96 43.64 1.19
CA ASP A 24 -1.91 44.11 2.12
C ASP A 24 -1.06 42.96 2.72
N CYS A 25 -1.41 41.71 2.46
CA CYS A 25 -0.68 40.55 2.99
C CYS A 25 -0.36 39.51 1.90
N ALA A 26 0.87 38.98 1.96
CA ALA A 26 1.27 37.81 1.19
C ALA A 26 0.63 36.56 1.80
N PRO A 27 0.15 35.58 1.00
CA PRO A 27 -0.32 34.30 1.50
C PRO A 27 0.76 33.55 2.30
N LEU A 28 2.03 33.70 1.89
CA LEU A 28 3.21 33.11 2.51
C LEU A 28 4.34 34.15 2.53
N SER A 29 5.05 34.27 3.65
CA SER A 29 5.96 35.41 3.91
C SER A 29 7.44 35.10 3.70
N ASN A 30 7.83 33.82 3.78
CA ASN A 30 9.20 33.34 3.57
C ASN A 30 9.16 31.80 3.53
N HIS A 31 10.29 31.18 3.19
CA HIS A 31 10.46 29.74 3.14
C HIS A 31 10.10 29.06 4.48
N ARG A 32 10.35 29.68 5.63
CA ARG A 32 9.98 29.11 6.93
C ARG A 32 8.47 29.09 7.11
N HIS A 33 7.77 30.21 6.84
CA HIS A 33 6.30 30.24 6.90
C HIS A 33 5.68 29.27 5.88
N LEU A 34 6.27 29.12 4.69
CA LEU A 34 5.87 28.09 3.72
C LEU A 34 6.01 26.68 4.31
N LEU A 35 7.17 26.34 4.90
CA LEU A 35 7.41 25.03 5.49
C LEU A 35 6.50 24.77 6.70
N GLU A 36 6.35 25.74 7.60
CA GLU A 36 5.43 25.67 8.74
C GLU A 36 3.98 25.49 8.28
N THR A 37 3.57 26.16 7.20
CA THR A 37 2.24 26.00 6.60
C THR A 37 2.08 24.59 6.03
N ILE A 38 3.07 24.07 5.31
CA ILE A 38 3.08 22.68 4.80
C ILE A 38 2.97 21.69 5.95
N ASP A 39 3.79 21.86 7.00
CA ASP A 39 3.80 20.99 8.17
C ASP A 39 2.50 21.08 8.99
N ALA A 40 1.78 22.20 8.91
CA ALA A 40 0.48 22.39 9.55
C ALA A 40 -0.69 21.76 8.78
N ILE A 41 -0.50 21.32 7.52
CA ILE A 41 -1.55 20.64 6.74
C ILE A 41 -1.87 19.29 7.40
N LYS A 42 -3.05 19.21 8.02
CA LYS A 42 -3.58 17.96 8.60
C LYS A 42 -4.46 17.18 7.63
N GLU A 43 -4.98 17.86 6.61
CA GLU A 43 -5.84 17.26 5.60
C GLU A 43 -5.04 16.28 4.73
N GLY A 44 -5.53 15.04 4.63
CA GLY A 44 -4.82 13.99 3.90
C GLY A 44 -3.53 13.50 4.58
N SER A 45 -3.22 13.94 5.80
CA SER A 45 -2.04 13.49 6.54
C SER A 45 -2.20 12.03 6.97
N ALA A 46 -1.17 11.23 6.70
CA ALA A 46 -1.02 9.87 7.19
C ALA A 46 0.40 9.74 7.76
N PRO A 47 0.60 10.03 9.06
CA PRO A 47 1.93 10.09 9.66
C PRO A 47 2.62 8.73 9.63
N TRP A 48 3.95 8.76 9.65
CA TRP A 48 4.78 7.57 9.78
C TRP A 48 4.92 7.15 11.25
N TRP A 49 4.77 5.86 11.49
CA TRP A 49 4.96 5.17 12.75
C TRP A 49 6.14 4.21 12.61
N CYS A 50 6.79 3.92 13.73
CA CYS A 50 7.84 2.90 13.81
C CYS A 50 7.39 1.82 14.79
N TYR A 51 7.28 0.59 14.30
CA TYR A 51 7.15 -0.60 15.11
C TYR A 51 8.49 -1.32 15.18
N GLU A 52 8.83 -1.89 16.33
CA GLU A 52 10.05 -2.66 16.52
C GLU A 52 9.69 -4.09 16.94
N THR A 53 10.26 -5.09 16.27
CA THR A 53 9.96 -6.50 16.56
C THR A 53 10.52 -6.92 17.91
N ALA A 54 9.72 -7.67 18.68
CA ALA A 54 10.21 -8.33 19.89
C ALA A 54 11.32 -9.35 19.55
N ILE A 55 12.34 -9.39 20.41
CA ILE A 55 13.42 -10.39 20.35
C ILE A 55 12.93 -11.64 21.09
N GLU A 56 13.14 -12.82 20.51
CA GLU A 56 12.73 -14.09 21.12
C GLU A 56 13.49 -14.32 22.45
N GLU A 57 12.74 -14.50 23.54
CA GLU A 57 13.31 -14.77 24.86
C GLU A 57 13.81 -16.21 24.97
N GLY A 58 14.87 -16.43 25.76
CA GLY A 58 15.41 -17.79 26.00
C GLY A 58 16.34 -18.31 24.89
N LEU A 59 16.74 -17.47 23.93
CA LEU A 59 17.82 -17.79 23.01
C LEU A 59 19.13 -17.99 23.77
N GLY A 60 19.77 -19.16 23.63
CA GLY A 60 21.10 -19.39 24.21
C GLY A 60 22.16 -18.45 23.63
N ASP A 61 23.25 -18.23 24.35
CA ASP A 61 24.30 -17.26 24.00
C ASP A 61 24.85 -17.44 22.56
N ASN A 62 24.92 -18.69 22.09
CA ASN A 62 25.39 -19.07 20.76
C ASN A 62 24.36 -18.89 19.63
N ALA A 63 23.17 -18.34 19.92
CA ALA A 63 22.17 -18.06 18.88
C ALA A 63 22.74 -17.11 17.81
N PRO A 64 22.32 -17.24 16.55
CA PRO A 64 22.71 -16.29 15.51
C PRO A 64 22.24 -14.87 15.82
N GLU A 65 23.04 -13.87 15.45
CA GLU A 65 22.74 -12.44 15.70
C GLU A 65 21.42 -11.99 15.08
N TRP A 66 21.06 -12.53 13.90
CA TRP A 66 19.80 -12.22 13.23
C TRP A 66 18.55 -12.68 14.01
N LYS A 67 18.67 -13.60 14.98
CA LYS A 67 17.58 -13.93 15.93
C LYS A 67 17.53 -13.02 17.15
N LYS A 68 18.68 -12.46 17.52
CA LYS A 68 18.87 -11.60 18.69
C LYS A 68 18.69 -10.11 18.38
N SER A 69 18.52 -9.76 17.11
CA SER A 69 18.36 -8.38 16.65
C SER A 69 16.89 -8.00 16.63
N SER A 70 16.59 -6.77 17.04
CA SER A 70 15.30 -6.15 16.77
C SER A 70 15.29 -5.55 15.35
N TYR A 71 14.12 -5.54 14.73
CA TYR A 71 13.92 -5.01 13.38
C TYR A 71 12.87 -3.91 13.41
N GLN A 72 13.22 -2.75 12.85
CA GLN A 72 12.32 -1.62 12.73
C GLN A 72 11.48 -1.73 11.45
N VAL A 73 10.19 -1.47 11.59
CA VAL A 73 9.21 -1.41 10.51
C VAL A 73 8.58 -0.03 10.54
N TRP A 74 8.84 0.76 9.50
CA TRP A 74 8.26 2.09 9.35
C TRP A 74 7.02 1.99 8.49
N TYR A 75 5.89 2.51 8.97
CA TYR A 75 4.61 2.38 8.26
C TYR A 75 3.67 3.56 8.48
N ARG A 76 2.73 3.74 7.56
CA ARG A 76 1.56 4.61 7.73
C ARG A 76 0.36 3.72 8.00
N ASP A 77 -0.57 4.18 8.83
CA ASP A 77 -1.80 3.46 9.09
C ASP A 77 -2.63 3.29 7.79
N PRO A 78 -2.85 2.04 7.32
CA PRO A 78 -3.61 1.79 6.10
C PRO A 78 -5.04 2.33 6.14
N ASP A 79 -5.71 2.35 7.29
CA ASP A 79 -7.07 2.87 7.37
C ASP A 79 -7.10 4.37 7.09
N THR A 80 -6.19 5.13 7.70
CA THR A 80 -6.01 6.55 7.41
C THR A 80 -5.68 6.79 5.93
N VAL A 81 -4.79 5.99 5.35
CA VAL A 81 -4.41 6.10 3.94
C VAL A 81 -5.60 5.83 3.01
N ILE A 82 -6.37 4.77 3.25
CA ILE A 82 -7.57 4.42 2.46
C ILE A 82 -8.63 5.51 2.62
N SER A 83 -8.87 5.99 3.83
CA SER A 83 -9.79 7.09 4.12
C SER A 83 -9.43 8.35 3.33
N ASN A 84 -8.13 8.69 3.26
CA ASN A 84 -7.65 9.84 2.49
C ASN A 84 -7.83 9.65 0.98
N ILE A 85 -7.59 8.45 0.45
CA ILE A 85 -7.85 8.13 -0.97
C ILE A 85 -9.36 8.29 -1.27
N LEU A 86 -10.23 7.76 -0.42
CA LEU A 86 -11.67 7.83 -0.59
C LEU A 86 -12.22 9.25 -0.44
N ALA A 87 -11.64 10.07 0.43
CA ALA A 87 -12.06 11.46 0.60
C ALA A 87 -11.61 12.38 -0.55
N ASN A 88 -10.70 11.94 -1.42
CA ASN A 88 -10.18 12.77 -2.50
C ASN A 88 -11.17 12.88 -3.68
N GLN A 89 -11.80 14.04 -3.81
CA GLN A 89 -12.78 14.35 -4.86
C GLN A 89 -12.18 14.42 -6.27
N ASP A 90 -10.86 14.52 -6.43
CA ASP A 90 -10.18 14.43 -7.72
C ASP A 90 -10.50 13.09 -8.43
N PHE A 91 -10.84 12.06 -7.66
CA PHE A 91 -11.19 10.75 -8.19
C PHE A 91 -12.67 10.59 -8.55
N SER A 92 -13.52 11.61 -8.39
CA SER A 92 -14.97 11.51 -8.59
C SER A 92 -15.38 10.93 -9.96
N SER A 93 -14.65 11.26 -11.04
CA SER A 93 -14.90 10.72 -12.39
C SER A 93 -14.22 9.39 -12.69
N GLU A 94 -13.31 8.95 -11.82
CA GLU A 94 -12.44 7.77 -11.99
C GLU A 94 -12.64 6.75 -10.86
N PHE A 95 -13.81 6.76 -10.23
CA PHE A 95 -14.17 5.92 -9.10
C PHE A 95 -15.42 5.08 -9.42
N ASP A 96 -15.34 3.78 -9.16
CA ASP A 96 -16.44 2.83 -9.31
C ASP A 96 -16.83 2.26 -7.94
N ALA A 97 -18.00 2.66 -7.44
CA ALA A 97 -18.51 2.22 -6.14
C ALA A 97 -19.00 0.76 -6.14
N ALA A 98 -19.29 0.19 -7.30
CA ALA A 98 -19.80 -1.17 -7.42
C ALA A 98 -19.13 -1.92 -8.56
N PRO A 99 -19.01 -3.26 -8.47
CA PRO A 99 -18.60 -4.08 -9.60
C PRO A 99 -19.53 -3.87 -10.80
N TYR A 100 -18.97 -3.88 -12.01
CA TYR A 100 -19.76 -3.65 -13.22
C TYR A 100 -19.32 -4.55 -14.38
N ILE A 101 -20.21 -4.72 -15.35
CA ILE A 101 -19.91 -5.44 -16.60
C ILE A 101 -19.86 -4.43 -17.74
N HIS A 102 -18.66 -4.19 -18.25
CA HIS A 102 -18.48 -3.36 -19.43
C HIS A 102 -18.66 -4.21 -20.69
N THR A 103 -19.61 -3.85 -21.55
CA THR A 103 -19.84 -4.50 -22.85
C THR A 103 -19.57 -3.54 -24.00
N SER A 104 -18.92 -4.05 -25.06
CA SER A 104 -18.76 -3.35 -26.34
C SER A 104 -20.09 -3.28 -27.09
N LYS A 105 -20.16 -2.45 -28.14
CA LYS A 105 -21.29 -2.42 -29.10
C LYS A 105 -21.62 -3.80 -29.67
N ASP A 106 -20.60 -4.65 -29.84
CA ASP A 106 -20.75 -6.03 -30.33
C ASP A 106 -21.14 -7.05 -29.24
N ARG A 107 -21.61 -6.58 -28.07
CA ARG A 107 -21.95 -7.40 -26.87
C ARG A 107 -20.80 -8.26 -26.32
N LYS A 108 -19.56 -7.98 -26.71
CA LYS A 108 -18.38 -8.61 -26.12
C LYS A 108 -18.00 -7.91 -24.82
N ARG A 109 -17.71 -8.69 -23.78
CA ARG A 109 -17.23 -8.17 -22.50
C ARG A 109 -15.85 -7.55 -22.65
N ARG A 110 -15.63 -6.41 -22.02
CA ARG A 110 -14.33 -5.75 -21.84
C ARG A 110 -13.99 -5.73 -20.36
N VAL A 111 -12.73 -6.02 -20.05
CA VAL A 111 -12.18 -5.93 -18.70
C VAL A 111 -11.02 -4.95 -18.79
N SER A 112 -11.14 -3.82 -18.08
CA SER A 112 -10.15 -2.75 -18.08
C SER A 112 -9.70 -2.47 -16.65
N ASP A 113 -10.65 -2.17 -15.77
CA ASP A 113 -10.41 -1.76 -14.40
C ASP A 113 -10.72 -2.89 -13.43
N PHE A 114 -10.24 -2.79 -12.19
CA PHE A 114 -10.38 -3.87 -11.21
C PHE A 114 -11.86 -4.25 -10.96
N MET A 115 -12.73 -3.24 -10.83
CA MET A 115 -14.17 -3.44 -10.61
C MET A 115 -14.92 -4.03 -11.82
N SER A 116 -14.31 -4.04 -13.01
CA SER A 116 -14.84 -4.74 -14.20
C SER A 116 -14.51 -6.23 -14.24
N GLY A 117 -13.57 -6.66 -13.38
CA GLY A 117 -13.08 -8.02 -13.29
C GLY A 117 -14.07 -8.99 -12.64
N ASN A 118 -13.93 -10.28 -12.96
CA ASN A 118 -14.72 -11.33 -12.30
C ASN A 118 -14.49 -11.40 -10.79
N PHE A 119 -13.27 -11.07 -10.36
CA PHE A 119 -12.88 -11.13 -8.95
C PHE A 119 -13.79 -10.24 -8.09
N ALA A 120 -13.95 -8.97 -8.46
CA ALA A 120 -14.67 -7.99 -7.65
C ALA A 120 -16.13 -8.40 -7.38
N TYR A 121 -16.88 -8.80 -8.42
CA TYR A 121 -18.26 -9.26 -8.24
C TYR A 121 -18.36 -10.57 -7.45
N ARG A 122 -17.45 -11.53 -7.68
CA ARG A 122 -17.46 -12.82 -6.96
C ARG A 122 -17.16 -12.63 -5.47
N HIS A 123 -16.15 -11.84 -5.14
CA HIS A 123 -15.79 -11.56 -3.74
C HIS A 123 -16.85 -10.73 -3.04
N ALA A 124 -17.44 -9.72 -3.70
CA ALA A 124 -18.54 -8.97 -3.12
C ALA A 124 -19.73 -9.88 -2.75
N ASN A 125 -20.10 -10.82 -3.63
CA ASN A 125 -21.14 -11.81 -3.32
C ASN A 125 -20.71 -12.79 -2.22
N MET A 126 -19.48 -13.29 -2.25
CA MET A 126 -18.97 -14.20 -1.23
C MET A 126 -19.02 -13.57 0.17
N ILE A 127 -18.61 -12.31 0.29
CA ILE A 127 -18.68 -11.57 1.56
C ILE A 127 -20.12 -11.42 2.03
N LEU A 128 -21.06 -11.12 1.11
CA LEU A 128 -22.49 -11.06 1.42
C LEU A 128 -23.04 -12.41 1.88
N ASP A 129 -22.69 -13.50 1.19
CA ASP A 129 -23.13 -14.85 1.52
C ASP A 129 -22.59 -15.32 2.89
N GLU A 130 -21.35 -14.95 3.23
CA GLU A 130 -20.70 -15.33 4.50
C GLU A 130 -21.13 -14.46 5.69
N SER A 131 -21.32 -13.15 5.49
CA SER A 131 -21.57 -12.19 6.57
C SER A 131 -23.04 -11.78 6.69
N GLY A 132 -23.87 -12.05 5.68
CA GLY A 132 -25.30 -11.81 5.69
C GLY A 132 -25.68 -10.33 5.81
N ASP A 133 -26.74 -10.05 6.58
CA ASP A 133 -27.34 -8.72 6.73
C ASP A 133 -26.35 -7.67 7.28
N SER A 134 -25.27 -8.07 7.96
CA SER A 134 -24.28 -7.15 8.51
C SER A 134 -23.53 -6.38 7.43
N VAL A 135 -23.40 -6.92 6.22
CA VAL A 135 -22.72 -6.28 5.08
C VAL A 135 -23.68 -5.93 3.95
N ASP A 136 -24.98 -6.16 4.11
CA ASP A 136 -25.96 -5.86 3.06
C ASP A 136 -25.96 -4.36 2.72
N GLY A 137 -25.95 -4.07 1.42
CA GLY A 137 -25.79 -2.72 0.88
C GLY A 137 -24.43 -2.05 1.13
N ALA A 138 -23.44 -2.73 1.70
CA ALA A 138 -22.09 -2.19 1.86
C ALA A 138 -21.34 -2.14 0.53
N MET A 139 -20.54 -1.08 0.36
CA MET A 139 -19.65 -0.92 -0.76
C MET A 139 -18.43 -1.82 -0.60
N TYR A 140 -18.17 -2.68 -1.58
CA TYR A 140 -16.96 -3.48 -1.62
C TYR A 140 -15.75 -2.61 -1.98
N CYS A 141 -14.75 -2.56 -1.09
CA CYS A 141 -13.51 -1.82 -1.28
C CYS A 141 -12.29 -2.77 -1.28
N PRO A 142 -11.94 -3.31 -2.46
CA PRO A 142 -10.76 -4.15 -2.61
C PRO A 142 -9.47 -3.36 -2.40
N ILE A 143 -8.62 -3.81 -1.50
CA ILE A 143 -7.28 -3.28 -1.25
C ILE A 143 -6.28 -4.01 -2.14
N ILE A 144 -5.46 -3.23 -2.84
CA ILE A 144 -4.40 -3.71 -3.72
C ILE A 144 -3.07 -3.30 -3.10
N ILE A 145 -2.24 -4.30 -2.83
CA ILE A 145 -0.92 -4.12 -2.22
C ILE A 145 0.15 -4.37 -3.29
N GLY A 146 1.25 -3.64 -3.25
CA GLY A 146 2.43 -3.94 -4.05
C GLY A 146 3.70 -3.91 -3.21
N ALA A 147 4.64 -4.82 -3.45
CA ALA A 147 5.97 -4.78 -2.84
C ALA A 147 7.05 -4.96 -3.90
N ASP A 148 8.14 -4.21 -3.78
CA ASP A 148 9.29 -4.30 -4.67
C ASP A 148 10.56 -3.94 -3.90
N LYS A 149 11.43 -4.91 -3.64
CA LYS A 149 12.70 -4.65 -2.96
C LYS A 149 13.67 -3.94 -3.89
N THR A 150 14.09 -2.74 -3.50
CA THR A 150 14.95 -1.87 -4.30
C THR A 150 16.27 -1.52 -3.60
N THR A 151 17.36 -1.44 -4.36
CA THR A 151 18.68 -0.99 -3.87
C THR A 151 18.82 0.51 -4.14
N VAL A 152 18.95 1.31 -3.08
CA VAL A 152 18.93 2.79 -3.17
C VAL A 152 20.32 3.41 -3.23
N SER A 153 21.36 2.73 -2.73
CA SER A 153 22.74 3.18 -2.93
C SER A 153 23.71 2.03 -3.19
N VAL A 154 24.46 2.13 -4.29
CA VAL A 154 25.48 1.13 -4.68
C VAL A 154 26.88 1.54 -4.21
N ALA A 155 27.17 2.84 -4.14
CA ALA A 155 28.53 3.35 -3.93
C ALA A 155 28.93 3.59 -2.46
N THR A 156 27.97 3.79 -1.54
CA THR A 156 28.26 4.32 -0.18
C THR A 156 27.71 3.49 0.98
N GLY A 157 27.12 2.31 0.75
CA GLY A 157 26.74 1.47 1.90
C GLY A 157 25.76 0.31 1.69
N HIS A 158 25.44 -0.10 0.45
CA HIS A 158 24.46 -1.17 0.18
C HIS A 158 23.17 -1.02 1.01
N VAL A 159 22.54 0.14 0.87
CA VAL A 159 21.24 0.42 1.50
C VAL A 159 20.15 -0.11 0.59
N GLU A 160 19.41 -1.09 1.08
CA GLU A 160 18.25 -1.67 0.43
C GLU A 160 17.00 -1.20 1.18
N TYR A 161 15.94 -0.90 0.44
CA TYR A 161 14.60 -0.67 0.99
C TYR A 161 13.63 -1.66 0.38
N HIS A 162 12.62 -2.04 1.16
CA HIS A 162 11.55 -2.90 0.70
C HIS A 162 10.22 -2.17 0.90
N PRO A 163 9.91 -1.19 0.04
CA PRO A 163 8.66 -0.44 0.12
C PRO A 163 7.45 -1.34 -0.11
N LEU A 164 6.39 -1.03 0.64
CA LEU A 164 5.05 -1.56 0.49
C LEU A 164 4.13 -0.43 0.04
N TYR A 165 3.42 -0.65 -1.06
CA TYR A 165 2.49 0.30 -1.66
C TYR A 165 1.06 -0.18 -1.49
N LEU A 166 0.13 0.77 -1.38
CA LEU A 166 -1.30 0.53 -1.25
C LEU A 166 -2.07 1.33 -2.30
N SER A 167 -3.10 0.71 -2.85
CA SER A 167 -4.14 1.32 -3.67
C SER A 167 -5.48 0.65 -3.38
N ILE A 168 -6.58 1.22 -3.88
CA ILE A 168 -7.90 0.59 -3.83
C ILE A 168 -8.38 0.24 -5.24
N GLY A 169 -9.09 -0.87 -5.37
CA GLY A 169 -9.57 -1.36 -6.66
C GLY A 169 -10.71 -0.52 -7.24
N ASN A 170 -11.39 0.29 -6.42
CA ASN A 170 -12.43 1.21 -6.87
C ASN A 170 -11.92 2.32 -7.78
N LEU A 171 -10.62 2.63 -7.73
CA LEU A 171 -10.01 3.58 -8.67
C LEU A 171 -9.80 2.91 -10.03
N ARG A 172 -10.21 3.59 -11.08
CA ARG A 172 -9.90 3.22 -12.47
C ARG A 172 -8.41 3.34 -12.74
N ASN A 173 -7.94 2.65 -13.78
CA ASN A 173 -6.53 2.60 -14.13
C ASN A 173 -5.93 3.98 -14.45
N GLY A 174 -6.75 4.91 -14.98
CA GLY A 174 -6.35 6.29 -15.25
C GLY A 174 -5.94 7.00 -13.96
N ALA A 175 -6.78 6.94 -12.93
CA ALA A 175 -6.50 7.50 -11.60
C ALA A 175 -5.25 6.91 -10.94
N ARG A 176 -5.00 5.60 -11.09
CA ARG A 176 -3.79 4.96 -10.53
C ARG A 176 -2.49 5.39 -11.20
N ARG A 177 -2.55 5.82 -12.46
CA ARG A 177 -1.39 6.30 -13.23
C ARG A 177 -1.21 7.81 -13.19
N GLY A 178 -2.19 8.54 -12.63
CA GLY A 178 -2.14 9.99 -12.48
C GLY A 178 -1.39 10.46 -11.23
N HIS A 179 -1.13 11.76 -11.15
CA HIS A 179 -0.41 12.40 -10.04
C HIS A 179 -1.28 12.69 -8.79
N HIS A 180 -2.33 11.90 -8.53
CA HIS A 180 -3.35 12.19 -7.51
C HIS A 180 -3.28 11.28 -6.27
N ASN A 181 -2.13 10.64 -6.00
CA ASN A 181 -1.96 9.69 -4.89
C ASN A 181 -2.87 8.44 -5.00
N GLY A 182 -3.13 7.94 -6.21
CA GLY A 182 -3.89 6.70 -6.42
C GLY A 182 -3.13 5.45 -5.97
N VAL A 183 -1.82 5.56 -5.77
CA VAL A 183 -0.93 4.54 -5.19
C VAL A 183 -0.03 5.23 -4.18
N ILE A 184 -0.02 4.76 -2.92
CA ILE A 184 0.67 5.42 -1.81
C ILE A 184 1.61 4.43 -1.13
N PRO A 185 2.88 4.80 -0.83
CA PRO A 185 3.75 3.99 0.01
C PRO A 185 3.23 3.98 1.45
N VAL A 186 2.94 2.80 1.97
CA VAL A 186 2.38 2.58 3.32
C VAL A 186 3.36 1.93 4.27
N GLY A 187 4.47 1.38 3.80
CA GLY A 187 5.44 0.74 4.68
C GLY A 187 6.81 0.53 4.07
N PHE A 188 7.79 0.30 4.93
CA PHE A 188 9.09 -0.23 4.59
C PHE A 188 9.31 -1.50 5.40
N LEU A 189 9.28 -2.64 4.71
CA LEU A 189 9.42 -3.95 5.33
C LEU A 189 10.85 -4.16 5.82
N ALA A 190 10.99 -4.84 6.96
CA ALA A 190 12.30 -5.15 7.52
C ALA A 190 13.08 -6.08 6.59
N ILE A 191 14.36 -5.76 6.38
CA ILE A 191 15.29 -6.57 5.59
C ILE A 191 16.36 -7.10 6.54
N PRO A 192 16.26 -8.34 7.02
CA PRO A 192 17.27 -8.90 7.89
C PRO A 192 18.58 -9.07 7.13
N LYS A 193 19.67 -8.61 7.75
CA LYS A 193 21.03 -8.78 7.26
C LYS A 193 21.71 -9.85 8.11
N ALA A 194 22.43 -10.75 7.45
CA ALA A 194 23.20 -11.81 8.11
C ALA A 194 24.46 -12.12 7.31
N ASP A 195 25.44 -12.74 7.95
CA ASP A 195 26.64 -13.25 7.29
C ASP A 195 26.29 -14.24 6.16
N ARG A 196 27.09 -14.24 5.09
CA ARG A 196 26.97 -15.17 3.95
C ARG A 196 26.92 -16.64 4.33
N LYS A 197 27.47 -17.03 5.49
CA LYS A 197 27.40 -18.41 6.01
C LYS A 197 25.94 -18.89 6.20
N TYR A 198 25.00 -17.96 6.40
CA TYR A 198 23.58 -18.26 6.59
C TYR A 198 22.74 -18.26 5.29
N ASP A 199 23.31 -17.95 4.12
CA ASP A 199 22.55 -17.89 2.85
C ASP A 199 21.86 -19.23 2.49
N LYS A 200 22.46 -20.34 2.93
CA LYS A 200 21.94 -21.70 2.75
C LYS A 200 21.26 -22.27 3.99
N ASP A 201 21.18 -21.50 5.07
CA ASP A 201 20.54 -21.92 6.32
C ASP A 201 19.01 -21.94 6.16
N SER A 202 18.39 -23.08 6.44
CA SER A 202 16.93 -23.25 6.35
C SER A 202 16.19 -22.43 7.40
N SER A 203 16.73 -22.34 8.62
CA SER A 203 16.14 -21.55 9.71
C SER A 203 16.16 -20.07 9.38
N TYR A 204 17.27 -19.57 8.79
CA TYR A 204 17.33 -18.18 8.36
C TYR A 204 16.32 -17.88 7.25
N ARG A 205 16.16 -18.79 6.27
CA ARG A 205 15.16 -18.63 5.20
C ARG A 205 13.73 -18.60 5.73
N VAL A 206 13.41 -19.42 6.72
CA VAL A 206 12.10 -19.40 7.40
C VAL A 206 11.93 -18.11 8.18
N PHE A 207 12.94 -17.69 8.94
CA PHE A 207 12.91 -16.44 9.69
C PHE A 207 12.61 -15.23 8.80
N LYS A 208 13.27 -15.12 7.64
CA LYS A 208 13.00 -14.03 6.68
C LYS A 208 11.53 -13.97 6.25
N LYS A 209 10.91 -15.13 6.01
CA LYS A 209 9.49 -15.22 5.64
C LYS A 209 8.59 -14.84 6.81
N GLN A 210 8.88 -15.35 8.02
CA GLN A 210 8.12 -15.01 9.21
C GLN A 210 8.17 -13.51 9.50
N LEU A 211 9.37 -12.91 9.42
CA LEU A 211 9.54 -11.47 9.58
C LEU A 211 8.78 -10.68 8.50
N TYR A 212 8.82 -11.11 7.24
CA TYR A 212 8.07 -10.50 6.14
C TYR A 212 6.55 -10.50 6.42
N HIS A 213 5.99 -11.64 6.81
CA HIS A 213 4.57 -11.75 7.18
C HIS A 213 4.22 -10.96 8.44
N ALA A 214 5.07 -10.99 9.48
CA ALA A 214 4.87 -10.22 10.70
C ALA A 214 4.84 -8.70 10.43
N CYS A 215 5.69 -8.20 9.51
CA CYS A 215 5.65 -6.81 9.08
C CYS A 215 4.30 -6.48 8.42
N ILE A 216 3.83 -7.30 7.48
CA ILE A 216 2.55 -7.08 6.79
C ILE A 216 1.39 -7.12 7.79
N THR A 217 1.36 -8.10 8.69
CA THR A 217 0.34 -8.21 9.73
C THR A 217 0.33 -6.97 10.63
N ALA A 218 1.49 -6.50 11.10
CA ALA A 218 1.58 -5.31 11.93
C ALA A 218 1.06 -4.06 11.22
N ILE A 219 1.38 -3.89 9.94
CA ILE A 219 0.93 -2.76 9.11
C ILE A 219 -0.60 -2.78 8.95
N PHE A 220 -1.18 -3.94 8.62
CA PHE A 220 -2.60 -4.05 8.28
C PHE A 220 -3.51 -4.36 9.47
N MET A 221 -2.98 -4.45 10.68
CA MET A 221 -3.76 -4.77 11.88
C MET A 221 -4.91 -3.78 12.11
N SER A 222 -4.71 -2.50 11.80
CA SER A 222 -5.72 -1.45 12.01
C SER A 222 -6.98 -1.62 11.17
N ILE A 223 -6.89 -2.28 10.02
CA ILE A 223 -8.01 -2.48 9.10
C ILE A 223 -8.69 -3.84 9.26
N GLU A 224 -8.19 -4.74 10.12
CA GLU A 224 -8.76 -6.08 10.31
C GLU A 224 -10.24 -6.03 10.70
N ALA A 225 -10.61 -5.14 11.63
CA ALA A 225 -12.01 -4.96 12.03
C ALA A 225 -12.88 -4.50 10.87
N ALA A 226 -12.37 -3.59 10.03
CA ALA A 226 -13.07 -3.05 8.86
C ALA A 226 -13.18 -4.05 7.68
N MET A 227 -12.56 -5.23 7.79
CA MET A 227 -12.78 -6.36 6.88
C MET A 227 -13.92 -7.27 7.32
N ARG A 228 -14.39 -7.13 8.57
CA ARG A 228 -15.54 -7.88 9.11
C ARG A 228 -16.77 -7.00 9.21
N ASP A 229 -16.60 -5.81 9.78
CA ASP A 229 -17.68 -4.86 10.04
C ASP A 229 -17.53 -3.63 9.14
N PRO A 230 -18.57 -3.27 8.34
CA PRO A 230 -18.46 -2.13 7.46
C PRO A 230 -18.23 -0.81 8.20
N VAL A 231 -17.28 -0.02 7.72
CA VAL A 231 -16.98 1.32 8.23
C VAL A 231 -17.62 2.40 7.37
N ILE A 232 -17.98 3.53 7.96
CA ILE A 232 -18.52 4.67 7.20
C ILE A 232 -17.37 5.54 6.71
N ARG A 233 -17.33 5.82 5.42
CA ARG A 233 -16.38 6.76 4.80
C ARG A 233 -17.08 7.66 3.80
N ILE A 234 -16.53 8.85 3.58
CA ILE A 234 -16.86 9.69 2.44
C ILE A 234 -16.10 9.17 1.22
N CYS A 235 -16.78 9.07 0.08
CA CYS A 235 -16.20 8.63 -1.19
C CYS A 235 -15.92 9.83 -2.11
N PRO A 236 -15.18 9.62 -3.23
CA PRO A 236 -14.78 10.72 -4.11
C PRO A 236 -15.95 11.49 -4.73
N ASP A 237 -17.11 10.86 -4.85
CA ASP A 237 -18.34 11.47 -5.36
C ASP A 237 -19.15 12.24 -4.31
N GLY A 238 -18.60 12.40 -3.09
CA GLY A 238 -19.18 13.18 -2.00
C GLY A 238 -20.20 12.45 -1.14
N TYR A 239 -20.52 11.18 -1.44
CA TYR A 239 -21.48 10.40 -0.64
C TYR A 239 -20.79 9.61 0.46
N TYR A 240 -21.44 9.53 1.63
CA TYR A 240 -21.06 8.60 2.68
C TYR A 240 -21.58 7.21 2.38
N ARG A 241 -20.70 6.21 2.49
CA ARG A 241 -21.04 4.80 2.29
C ARG A 241 -20.54 3.96 3.44
N ARG A 242 -21.27 2.89 3.74
CA ARG A 242 -20.77 1.75 4.49
C ARG A 242 -19.82 1.00 3.56
N ILE A 243 -18.60 0.74 4.00
CA ILE A 243 -17.54 0.13 3.20
C ILE A 243 -17.02 -1.09 3.91
N ILE A 244 -16.93 -2.20 3.19
CA ILE A 244 -16.23 -3.40 3.63
C ILE A 244 -14.89 -3.51 2.90
N TYR A 245 -13.80 -3.60 3.65
CA TYR A 245 -12.46 -3.77 3.09
C TYR A 245 -12.16 -5.25 2.81
N ASP A 246 -11.33 -5.50 1.81
CA ASP A 246 -10.87 -6.85 1.47
C ASP A 246 -9.45 -6.82 0.90
N LEU A 247 -8.56 -7.71 1.33
CA LEU A 247 -7.22 -7.83 0.77
C LEU A 247 -7.27 -8.58 -0.58
N ALA A 248 -7.61 -7.84 -1.62
CA ALA A 248 -8.02 -8.40 -2.90
C ALA A 248 -6.85 -8.82 -3.79
N ALA A 249 -5.72 -8.11 -3.75
CA ALA A 249 -4.57 -8.43 -4.59
C ALA A 249 -3.23 -8.02 -3.98
N PHE A 250 -2.21 -8.86 -4.20
CA PHE A 250 -0.82 -8.54 -3.90
C PHE A 250 0.01 -8.61 -5.20
N ILE A 251 0.51 -7.47 -5.64
CA ILE A 251 1.35 -7.30 -6.83
C ILE A 251 2.81 -7.42 -6.40
N ALA A 252 3.44 -8.50 -6.82
CA ALA A 252 4.81 -8.83 -6.50
C ALA A 252 5.45 -9.52 -7.70
N ASP A 253 6.75 -9.33 -7.88
CA ASP A 253 7.54 -10.19 -8.75
C ASP A 253 7.84 -11.53 -8.05
N TYR A 254 8.62 -12.39 -8.70
CA TYR A 254 8.75 -13.78 -8.25
C TYR A 254 9.36 -13.96 -6.84
N PRO A 255 10.47 -13.29 -6.46
CA PRO A 255 11.05 -13.48 -5.13
C PRO A 255 10.09 -13.04 -4.02
N GLU A 256 9.34 -11.97 -4.22
CA GLU A 256 8.36 -11.42 -3.29
C GLU A 256 7.14 -12.35 -3.17
N GLN A 257 6.68 -12.92 -4.30
CA GLN A 257 5.66 -13.97 -4.28
C GLN A 257 6.14 -15.24 -3.55
N VAL A 258 7.42 -15.59 -3.63
CA VAL A 258 8.01 -16.72 -2.88
C VAL A 258 7.98 -16.46 -1.37
N TYR A 259 8.24 -15.22 -0.92
CA TYR A 259 8.08 -14.84 0.49
C TYR A 259 6.61 -14.88 0.91
N LEU A 260 5.73 -14.28 0.12
CA LEU A 260 4.29 -14.21 0.40
C LEU A 260 3.65 -15.61 0.48
N ALA A 261 3.90 -16.47 -0.50
CA ALA A 261 3.37 -17.83 -0.53
C ALA A 261 4.10 -18.79 0.44
N GLY A 262 5.20 -18.35 1.06
CA GLY A 262 5.99 -19.18 1.98
C GLY A 262 6.74 -20.34 1.32
N ILE A 263 6.81 -20.40 -0.01
CA ILE A 263 7.36 -21.56 -0.75
C ILE A 263 8.89 -21.51 -0.89
N MET A 264 9.50 -22.59 -1.38
CA MET A 264 10.90 -22.58 -1.79
C MET A 264 11.05 -21.95 -3.19
N GLN A 265 12.14 -21.22 -3.40
CA GLN A 265 12.48 -20.68 -4.73
C GLN A 265 12.68 -21.82 -5.74
N GLY A 266 12.26 -21.59 -6.98
CA GLY A 266 12.24 -22.57 -8.06
C GLY A 266 10.90 -23.29 -8.25
N TRP A 267 9.91 -23.02 -7.40
CA TRP A 267 8.57 -23.58 -7.52
C TRP A 267 7.53 -22.50 -7.89
N CYS A 268 6.42 -22.93 -8.49
CA CYS A 268 5.27 -22.06 -8.73
C CYS A 268 4.62 -21.66 -7.40
N CYS A 269 4.25 -20.38 -7.28
CA CYS A 269 3.58 -19.83 -6.09
C CYS A 269 2.12 -20.30 -5.95
N LYS A 270 1.51 -20.79 -7.04
CA LYS A 270 0.09 -21.20 -7.09
C LYS A 270 -0.11 -22.71 -7.08
N CYS A 271 0.85 -23.49 -7.58
CA CYS A 271 0.76 -24.94 -7.68
C CYS A 271 2.08 -25.61 -7.34
N THR A 272 2.10 -26.95 -7.28
CA THR A 272 3.29 -27.75 -6.99
C THR A 272 4.22 -27.94 -8.19
N ALA A 273 3.99 -27.26 -9.31
CA ALA A 273 4.91 -27.30 -10.46
C ALA A 273 6.27 -26.64 -10.17
N ARG A 274 7.32 -27.12 -10.84
CA ARG A 274 8.64 -26.48 -10.87
C ARG A 274 8.71 -25.42 -11.96
N ASN A 275 9.57 -24.43 -11.78
CA ASN A 275 9.75 -23.30 -12.71
C ASN A 275 10.12 -23.72 -14.15
N ASN A 276 10.74 -24.87 -14.34
CA ASN A 276 11.11 -25.41 -15.64
C ASN A 276 10.05 -26.32 -16.27
N ASN A 277 8.91 -26.53 -15.60
CA ASN A 277 7.81 -27.36 -16.09
C ASN A 277 6.46 -26.85 -15.54
N LEU A 278 6.11 -25.60 -15.87
CA LEU A 278 4.88 -24.97 -15.38
C LEU A 278 3.59 -25.58 -15.97
N ASP A 279 3.69 -26.18 -17.16
CA ASP A 279 2.58 -26.87 -17.84
C ASP A 279 2.41 -28.33 -17.41
N GLY A 280 3.24 -28.82 -16.47
CA GLY A 280 3.13 -30.16 -15.92
C GLY A 280 1.96 -30.32 -14.94
N ASP A 281 1.78 -31.55 -14.45
CA ASP A 281 0.69 -31.94 -13.53
C ASP A 281 0.90 -31.44 -12.08
N GLY A 282 1.11 -30.13 -11.91
CA GLY A 282 1.22 -29.50 -10.60
C GLY A 282 -0.14 -29.24 -10.00
N GLU A 283 -0.46 -29.91 -8.89
CA GLU A 283 -1.68 -29.64 -8.13
C GLU A 283 -1.69 -28.23 -7.51
N PRO A 284 -2.85 -27.56 -7.42
CA PRO A 284 -2.97 -26.29 -6.71
C PRO A 284 -2.43 -26.38 -5.28
N ARG A 285 -1.77 -25.33 -4.80
CA ARG A 285 -1.39 -25.25 -3.39
C ARG A 285 -2.64 -24.97 -2.56
N THR A 286 -2.89 -25.81 -1.56
CA THR A 286 -3.88 -25.60 -0.51
C THR A 286 -3.44 -24.52 0.46
#